data_AF-Q26BT4-F1
#
_entry.id   AF-Q26BT4-F1
#
_cell.length_a   1.000
_cell.length_b   1.000
_cell.length_c   1.000
_cell.angle_alpha   90.00
_cell.angle_beta   90.00
_cell.angle_gamma   90.00
#
_symmetry.space_group_name_H-M   'P 1'
#
loop_
_entity.id
_entity.type
_entity.pdbx_description
1 polymer ?
#
loop_
_entity_poly.entity_id
_entity_poly.type
_entity_poly.pdbx_seq_one_letter_code
_entity_poly.pdbx_strand_id
1 'polypeptide(L)'
;MKSSILKKFCEFEKKGGVFPLLPAYFIWVGLTVCLLSILGLLLVHFQFENPVDFYKNLFMHFILIGLFIITLSRDKNEDERTLQLRYRAFGFAFVLGTFMLLLMPFAAMILDSINDRTPLEWEQDQSFFFIISSFLFYYLMYFQIFKKQL
;
A
#
# COMPACT_ATOMS: atom_id res chain seq x y z
N MET A 1 -24.64 24.05 0.50
CA MET A 1 -23.33 23.63 1.05
C MET A 1 -22.52 22.73 0.10
N LYS A 2 -23.11 21.77 -0.63
CA LYS A 2 -22.39 20.90 -1.60
C LYS A 2 -21.73 21.62 -2.80
N SER A 3 -22.24 22.76 -3.26
CA SER A 3 -21.70 23.48 -4.44
C SER A 3 -20.36 24.18 -4.20
N SER A 4 -20.04 24.55 -2.96
CA SER A 4 -18.79 25.28 -2.64
C SER A 4 -17.57 24.36 -2.64
N ILE A 5 -17.72 23.10 -2.22
CA ILE A 5 -16.63 22.13 -2.18
C ILE A 5 -16.31 21.66 -3.61
N LEU A 6 -17.34 21.38 -4.41
CA LEU A 6 -17.18 21.03 -5.83
C LEU A 6 -16.53 22.15 -6.64
N LYS A 7 -16.91 23.41 -6.41
CA LYS A 7 -16.24 24.56 -7.04
C LYS A 7 -14.77 24.69 -6.64
N LYS A 8 -14.45 24.48 -5.36
CA LYS A 8 -13.05 24.48 -4.89
C LYS A 8 -12.24 23.35 -5.53
N PHE A 9 -12.81 22.14 -5.62
CA PHE A 9 -12.16 21.02 -6.32
C PHE A 9 -11.94 21.31 -7.81
N CYS A 10 -12.93 21.88 -8.49
CA CYS A 10 -12.83 22.20 -9.92
C CYS A 10 -11.85 23.35 -10.20
N GLU A 11 -11.75 24.35 -9.32
CA GLU A 11 -10.68 25.36 -9.38
C GLU A 11 -9.30 24.77 -9.09
N PHE A 12 -9.22 23.78 -8.20
CA PHE A 12 -7.97 23.08 -7.88
C PHE A 12 -7.48 22.24 -9.07
N GLU A 13 -8.40 21.52 -9.73
CA GLU A 13 -8.16 20.78 -10.96
C GLU A 13 -7.73 21.72 -12.10
N LYS A 14 -8.41 22.85 -12.29
CA LYS A 14 -8.06 23.87 -13.30
C LYS A 14 -6.67 24.50 -13.11
N LYS A 15 -6.11 24.46 -11.89
CA LYS A 15 -4.75 24.95 -11.59
C LYS A 15 -3.67 23.89 -11.80
N GLY A 16 -4.00 22.76 -12.43
CA GLY A 16 -3.07 21.65 -12.66
C GLY A 16 -3.09 20.58 -11.56
N GLY A 17 -4.06 20.65 -10.64
CA GLY A 17 -4.54 19.55 -9.79
C GLY A 17 -3.50 18.56 -9.30
N VAL A 18 -2.40 19.02 -8.71
CA VAL A 18 -1.44 18.11 -8.08
C VAL A 18 -2.05 17.61 -6.77
N PHE A 19 -2.17 16.30 -6.58
CA PHE A 19 -2.71 15.71 -5.36
C PHE A 19 -1.95 16.30 -4.14
N PRO A 20 -2.65 16.85 -3.12
CA PRO A 20 -1.96 17.50 -2.00
C PRO A 20 -1.16 16.46 -1.21
N LEU A 21 0.17 16.53 -1.31
CA LEU A 21 1.08 15.64 -0.59
C LEU A 21 1.17 16.01 0.89
N LEU A 22 1.35 15.00 1.74
CA LEU A 22 1.62 15.20 3.15
C LEU A 22 3.03 15.80 3.33
N PRO A 23 3.25 16.69 4.29
CA PRO A 23 4.58 17.20 4.62
C PRO A 23 5.63 16.09 4.88
N ALA A 24 6.91 16.40 4.65
CA ALA A 24 8.00 15.41 4.72
C ALA A 24 8.19 14.71 6.08
N TYR A 25 7.71 15.31 7.18
CA TYR A 25 7.77 14.68 8.50
C TYR A 25 6.88 13.43 8.61
N PHE A 26 5.85 13.30 7.77
CA PHE A 26 4.95 12.15 7.79
C PHE A 26 5.61 10.84 7.35
N ILE A 27 6.76 10.89 6.65
CA ILE A 27 7.56 9.69 6.35
C ILE A 27 7.95 8.99 7.65
N TRP A 28 8.42 9.76 8.63
CA TRP A 28 8.80 9.23 9.94
C TRP A 28 7.59 8.71 10.70
N VAL A 29 6.46 9.41 10.66
CA VAL A 29 5.21 8.96 11.30
C VAL A 29 4.78 7.61 10.73
N GLY A 30 4.73 7.47 9.41
CA GLY A 30 4.37 6.21 8.76
C GLY A 30 5.36 5.08 9.08
N LEU A 31 6.65 5.38 9.12
CA LEU A 31 7.69 4.41 9.50
C LEU A 31 7.50 3.92 10.94
N THR A 32 7.24 4.84 11.87
CA THR A 32 7.00 4.50 13.29
C THR A 32 5.74 3.64 13.43
N VAL A 33 4.66 3.96 12.72
CA VAL A 33 3.43 3.15 12.71
C VAL A 33 3.71 1.73 12.20
N CYS A 34 4.44 1.58 11.09
CA CYS A 34 4.83 0.27 10.56
C CYS A 34 5.68 -0.53 11.58
N LEU A 35 6.71 0.10 12.14
CA LEU A 35 7.61 -0.55 13.11
C LEU A 35 6.87 -1.00 14.37
N LEU A 36 6.03 -0.14 14.95
CA LEU A 36 5.21 -0.48 16.12
C LEU A 36 4.24 -1.63 15.81
N SER A 37 3.67 -1.66 14.61
CA SER A 37 2.73 -2.71 14.21
C SER A 37 3.41 -4.06 14.04
N ILE A 38 4.63 -4.07 13.47
CA ILE A 38 5.45 -5.29 13.34
C ILE A 38 5.86 -5.80 14.73
N LEU A 39 6.30 -4.90 15.62
CA LEU A 39 6.60 -5.27 17.00
C LEU A 39 5.36 -5.83 17.72
N GLY A 40 4.19 -5.24 17.50
CA GLY A 40 2.92 -5.74 18.01
C GLY A 40 2.58 -7.15 17.53
N LEU A 41 2.77 -7.44 16.24
CA LEU A 41 2.60 -8.80 15.69
C LEU A 41 3.54 -9.81 16.33
N LEU A 42 4.81 -9.45 16.52
CA LEU A 42 5.80 -10.33 17.16
C LEU A 42 5.40 -10.63 18.61
N LEU A 43 5.00 -9.61 19.38
CA LEU A 43 4.55 -9.81 20.76
C LEU A 43 3.31 -10.71 20.85
N VAL A 44 2.33 -10.52 19.97
CA VAL A 44 1.14 -11.38 19.91
C VAL A 44 1.53 -12.83 19.59
N HIS A 45 2.46 -13.03 18.66
CA HIS A 45 2.93 -14.36 18.29
C HIS A 45 3.68 -15.06 19.43
N PHE A 46 4.49 -14.33 20.22
CA PHE A 46 5.22 -14.91 21.35
C PHE A 46 4.33 -15.19 22.58
N GLN A 47 3.28 -14.41 22.78
CA GLN A 47 2.47 -14.48 24.01
C GLN A 47 1.23 -15.37 23.88
N PHE A 48 0.70 -15.57 22.66
CA PHE A 48 -0.50 -16.37 22.42
C PHE A 48 -0.18 -17.57 21.51
N GLU A 49 -0.34 -18.80 22.02
CA GLU A 49 -0.16 -20.03 21.21
C GLU A 49 -1.15 -20.11 20.04
N ASN A 50 -2.38 -19.61 20.24
CA ASN A 50 -3.33 -19.35 19.16
C ASN A 50 -3.63 -17.85 19.12
N PRO A 51 -2.96 -17.08 18.23
CA PRO A 51 -3.21 -15.65 18.13
C PRO A 51 -4.68 -15.43 17.74
N VAL A 52 -5.40 -14.62 18.51
CA VAL A 52 -6.76 -14.22 18.14
C VAL A 52 -6.67 -13.51 16.79
N ASP A 53 -7.34 -14.04 15.76
CA ASP A 53 -7.28 -13.54 14.38
C ASP A 53 -7.54 -12.03 14.29
N PHE A 54 -8.33 -11.50 15.21
CA PHE A 54 -8.56 -10.08 15.39
C PHE A 54 -7.26 -9.26 15.55
N TYR A 55 -6.36 -9.64 16.45
CA TYR A 55 -5.13 -8.86 16.68
C TYR A 55 -4.20 -8.92 15.48
N LYS A 56 -4.10 -10.09 14.85
CA LYS A 56 -3.33 -10.27 13.61
C LYS A 56 -3.85 -9.33 12.51
N ASN A 57 -5.15 -9.36 12.25
CA ASN A 57 -5.78 -8.51 11.25
C ASN A 57 -5.65 -7.01 11.59
N LEU A 58 -5.78 -6.64 12.86
CA LEU A 58 -5.63 -5.26 13.32
C LEU A 58 -4.23 -4.71 13.01
N PHE A 59 -3.18 -5.42 13.39
CA PHE A 59 -1.80 -4.98 13.13
C PHE A 59 -1.45 -5.00 11.64
N MET A 60 -1.97 -5.97 10.87
CA MET A 60 -1.84 -5.97 9.42
C MET A 60 -2.45 -4.71 8.79
N HIS A 61 -3.62 -4.26 9.26
CA HIS A 61 -4.21 -2.99 8.80
C HIS A 61 -3.39 -1.77 9.21
N PHE A 62 -2.83 -1.73 10.42
CA PHE A 62 -1.96 -0.63 10.81
C PHE A 62 -0.68 -0.55 9.96
N ILE A 63 -0.11 -1.69 9.54
CA ILE A 63 1.00 -1.72 8.58
C ILE A 63 0.58 -1.08 7.26
N LEU A 64 -0.61 -1.40 6.73
CA LEU A 64 -1.12 -0.79 5.50
C LEU A 64 -1.30 0.72 5.64
N ILE A 65 -1.85 1.18 6.77
CA ILE A 65 -2.02 2.60 7.05
C ILE A 65 -0.65 3.31 7.10
N GLY A 66 0.33 2.72 7.78
CA GLY A 66 1.69 3.26 7.85
C GLY A 66 2.35 3.35 6.48
N LEU A 67 2.27 2.28 5.67
CA LEU A 67 2.76 2.27 4.28
C LEU A 67 2.05 3.35 3.45
N PHE A 68 0.74 3.47 3.56
CA PHE A 68 -0.03 4.47 2.84
C PHE A 68 0.38 5.91 3.19
N ILE A 69 0.59 6.21 4.48
CA ILE A 69 1.12 7.50 4.93
C ILE A 69 2.48 7.78 4.27
N ILE A 70 3.38 6.80 4.22
CA ILE A 70 4.67 6.94 3.54
C ILE A 70 4.47 7.25 2.06
N THR A 71 3.56 6.55 1.37
CA THR A 71 3.32 6.78 -0.07
C THR A 71 2.84 8.21 -0.38
N LEU A 72 2.02 8.79 0.49
CA LEU A 72 1.47 10.14 0.37
C LEU A 72 2.42 11.25 0.84
N SER A 73 3.52 10.88 1.50
CA SER A 73 4.46 11.85 2.07
C SER A 73 5.37 12.44 1.00
N ARG A 74 5.55 13.77 1.07
CA ARG A 74 6.46 14.58 0.26
C ARG A 74 7.91 14.30 0.61
N ASP A 75 8.78 14.34 -0.39
CA ASP A 75 10.22 14.35 -0.18
C ASP A 75 10.72 15.76 0.21
N LYS A 76 11.80 15.85 0.98
CA LYS A 76 12.35 17.14 1.47
C LYS A 76 12.61 18.15 0.33
N ASN A 77 13.09 17.67 -0.80
CA ASN A 77 13.26 18.43 -2.04
C ASN A 77 12.33 17.82 -3.07
N GLU A 78 11.29 18.55 -3.46
CA GLU A 78 10.33 18.07 -4.46
C GLU A 78 10.27 19.06 -5.61
N ASP A 79 10.80 18.61 -6.73
CA ASP A 79 10.83 19.31 -8.01
C ASP A 79 9.80 18.70 -8.97
N GLU A 80 9.53 19.38 -10.08
CA GLU A 80 8.62 18.90 -11.13
C GLU A 80 9.02 17.50 -11.65
N ARG A 81 10.32 17.21 -11.73
CA ARG A 81 10.85 15.90 -12.14
C ARG A 81 10.48 14.80 -11.13
N THR A 82 10.61 15.06 -9.83
CA THR A 82 10.23 14.11 -8.78
C THR A 82 8.73 13.81 -8.83
N LEU A 83 7.92 14.83 -9.10
CA LEU A 83 6.47 14.67 -9.28
C LEU A 83 6.13 13.77 -10.47
N GLN A 84 6.80 13.95 -11.63
CA GLN A 84 6.63 13.06 -12.78
C GLN A 84 7.03 11.61 -12.47
N LEU A 85 8.10 11.41 -11.69
CA LEU A 85 8.52 10.07 -11.27
C LEU A 85 7.50 9.39 -10.35
N ARG A 86 6.84 10.15 -9.45
CA ARG A 86 5.75 9.61 -8.62
C ARG A 86 4.60 9.09 -9.48
N TYR A 87 4.13 9.89 -10.44
CA TYR A 87 3.06 9.46 -11.34
C TYR A 87 3.44 8.24 -12.16
N ARG A 88 4.70 8.18 -12.64
CA ARG A 88 5.22 7.00 -13.32
C ARG A 88 5.23 5.78 -12.40
N ALA A 89 5.71 5.92 -11.17
CA ALA A 89 5.72 4.84 -10.17
C ALA A 89 4.30 4.34 -9.83
N PHE A 90 3.33 5.25 -9.70
CA PHE A 90 1.92 4.86 -9.53
C PHE A 90 1.39 4.08 -10.73
N GLY A 91 1.72 4.48 -11.96
CA GLY A 91 1.36 3.73 -13.16
C GLY A 91 1.94 2.31 -13.16
N PHE A 92 3.23 2.16 -12.83
CA PHE A 92 3.87 0.84 -12.72
C PHE A 92 3.25 -0.02 -11.61
N ALA A 93 3.01 0.56 -10.44
CA ALA A 93 2.37 -0.13 -9.33
C ALA A 93 0.97 -0.62 -9.69
N PHE A 94 0.20 0.21 -10.41
CA PHE A 94 -1.12 -0.17 -10.87
C PHE A 94 -1.09 -1.36 -11.84
N VAL A 95 -0.23 -1.31 -12.86
CA VAL A 95 -0.11 -2.37 -13.86
C VAL A 95 0.35 -3.67 -13.22
N LEU A 96 1.40 -3.64 -12.40
CA LEU A 96 1.96 -4.83 -11.76
C LEU A 96 1.06 -5.41 -10.67
N GLY A 97 0.43 -4.55 -9.85
CA GLY A 97 -0.53 -5.00 -8.85
C GLY A 97 -1.76 -5.65 -9.49
N THR A 98 -2.27 -5.06 -10.57
CA THR A 98 -3.38 -5.66 -11.34
C THR A 98 -2.96 -6.99 -11.98
N PHE A 99 -1.77 -7.04 -12.57
CA PHE A 99 -1.22 -8.27 -13.16
C PHE A 99 -1.11 -9.40 -12.13
N MET A 100 -0.59 -9.10 -10.93
CA MET A 100 -0.53 -10.08 -9.84
C MET A 100 -1.90 -10.53 -9.38
N LEU A 101 -2.87 -9.62 -9.28
CA LEU A 101 -4.24 -9.95 -8.89
C LEU A 101 -4.92 -10.87 -9.90
N LEU A 102 -4.66 -10.68 -11.20
CA LEU A 102 -5.14 -11.58 -12.25
C LEU A 102 -4.46 -12.95 -12.24
N LEU A 103 -3.17 -13.01 -11.88
CA LEU A 103 -2.41 -14.27 -11.84
C LEU A 103 -2.62 -15.09 -10.57
N MET A 104 -2.93 -14.44 -9.44
CA MET A 104 -3.12 -15.07 -8.14
C MET A 104 -4.10 -16.27 -8.18
N PRO A 105 -5.30 -16.20 -8.78
CA PRO A 105 -6.21 -17.34 -8.83
C PRO A 105 -5.64 -18.52 -9.63
N PHE A 106 -4.91 -18.24 -10.72
CA PHE A 106 -4.25 -19.30 -11.49
C PHE A 106 -3.15 -19.98 -10.67
N ALA A 107 -2.37 -19.20 -9.90
CA ALA A 107 -1.36 -19.74 -9.01
C ALA A 107 -1.99 -20.62 -7.90
N ALA A 108 -3.12 -20.19 -7.33
CA ALA A 108 -3.87 -20.97 -6.35
C ALA A 108 -4.36 -22.30 -6.93
N MET A 109 -4.98 -22.29 -8.11
CA MET A 109 -5.44 -23.51 -8.78
C MET A 109 -4.31 -24.51 -9.04
N ILE A 110 -3.13 -24.02 -9.45
CA ILE A 110 -1.96 -24.87 -9.67
C ILE A 110 -1.48 -25.51 -8.35
N LEU A 111 -1.41 -24.72 -7.28
CA LEU A 111 -0.99 -25.20 -5.96
C LEU A 111 -1.96 -26.24 -5.38
N ASP A 112 -3.25 -26.04 -5.56
CA ASP A 112 -4.28 -26.96 -5.09
C ASP A 112 -4.24 -28.28 -5.88
N SER A 113 -4.02 -28.21 -7.19
CA SER A 113 -3.84 -29.41 -8.03
C SER A 113 -2.60 -30.23 -7.68
N ILE A 114 -1.54 -29.61 -7.14
CA ILE A 114 -0.32 -30.31 -6.73
C ILE A 114 -0.48 -30.94 -5.34
N ASN A 115 -1.26 -30.32 -4.46
CA ASN A 115 -1.36 -30.72 -3.06
C ASN A 115 -2.61 -31.57 -2.73
N ASP A 116 -3.41 -31.95 -3.74
CA ASP A 116 -4.69 -32.67 -3.58
C ASP A 116 -5.62 -32.02 -2.53
N ARG A 117 -5.63 -30.68 -2.47
CA ARG A 117 -6.48 -29.91 -1.56
C ARG A 117 -7.77 -29.51 -2.26
N THR A 118 -8.87 -29.48 -1.51
CA THR A 118 -10.12 -28.89 -2.01
C THR A 118 -9.93 -27.38 -2.19
N PRO A 119 -10.25 -26.82 -3.37
CA PRO A 119 -10.10 -25.38 -3.59
C PRO A 119 -11.08 -24.66 -2.68
N LEU A 120 -10.62 -23.66 -1.91
CA LEU A 120 -11.38 -22.49 -1.39
C LEU A 120 -10.94 -21.96 0.00
N GLU A 121 -10.17 -22.69 0.81
CA GLU A 121 -9.91 -22.25 2.20
C GLU A 121 -8.83 -21.15 2.34
N TRP A 122 -7.96 -20.96 1.35
CA TRP A 122 -6.87 -19.97 1.40
C TRP A 122 -7.27 -18.53 1.02
N GLU A 123 -8.50 -18.30 0.53
CA GLU A 123 -8.75 -17.15 -0.36
C GLU A 123 -9.32 -15.87 0.26
N GLN A 124 -9.91 -15.86 1.48
CA GLN A 124 -10.73 -14.70 1.86
C GLN A 124 -10.03 -13.66 2.75
N ASP A 125 -9.30 -14.06 3.80
CA ASP A 125 -8.77 -13.11 4.79
C ASP A 125 -7.37 -12.53 4.45
N GLN A 126 -6.51 -13.28 3.75
CA GLN A 126 -5.18 -12.77 3.36
C GLN A 126 -5.18 -11.93 2.08
N SER A 127 -6.25 -12.02 1.28
CA SER A 127 -6.33 -11.38 -0.04
C SER A 127 -6.32 -9.86 0.06
N PHE A 128 -7.10 -9.25 0.96
CA PHE A 128 -7.14 -7.78 1.05
C PHE A 128 -5.78 -7.18 1.42
N PHE A 129 -5.14 -7.70 2.47
CA PHE A 129 -3.81 -7.24 2.89
C PHE A 129 -2.79 -7.44 1.78
N PHE A 130 -2.78 -8.62 1.14
CA PHE A 130 -1.86 -8.93 0.05
C PHE A 130 -2.03 -7.97 -1.13
N ILE A 131 -3.28 -7.73 -1.54
CA ILE A 131 -3.60 -6.83 -2.66
C ILE A 131 -3.12 -5.42 -2.36
N ILE A 132 -3.56 -4.81 -1.25
CA ILE A 132 -3.20 -3.40 -0.96
C ILE A 132 -1.70 -3.27 -0.70
N SER A 133 -1.10 -4.19 0.05
CA SER A 133 0.34 -4.16 0.30
C SER A 133 1.15 -4.31 -1.00
N SER A 134 0.69 -5.11 -1.97
CA SER A 134 1.37 -5.25 -3.27
C SER A 134 1.41 -3.93 -4.04
N PHE A 135 0.30 -3.20 -4.13
CA PHE A 135 0.25 -1.88 -4.80
C PHE A 135 1.16 -0.88 -4.10
N LEU A 136 1.10 -0.79 -2.76
CA LEU A 136 1.93 0.13 -1.99
C LEU A 136 3.41 -0.22 -2.10
N PHE A 137 3.75 -1.51 -2.04
CA PHE A 137 5.12 -1.98 -2.13
C PHE A 137 5.70 -1.74 -3.52
N TYR A 138 4.97 -2.07 -4.59
CA TYR A 138 5.40 -1.78 -5.95
C TYR A 138 5.60 -0.28 -6.16
N TYR A 139 4.67 0.55 -5.70
CA TYR A 139 4.84 2.00 -5.78
C TYR A 139 6.14 2.45 -5.10
N LEU A 140 6.34 2.08 -3.83
CA LEU A 140 7.53 2.49 -3.05
C LEU A 140 8.83 1.99 -3.70
N MET A 141 8.84 0.74 -4.15
CA MET A 141 9.99 0.12 -4.80
C MET A 141 10.34 0.84 -6.10
N TYR A 142 9.39 1.03 -7.00
CA TYR A 142 9.64 1.70 -8.28
C TYR A 142 9.95 3.18 -8.10
N PHE A 143 9.30 3.86 -7.15
CA PHE A 143 9.63 5.24 -6.84
C PHE A 143 11.09 5.37 -6.38
N GLN A 144 11.56 4.49 -5.49
CA GLN A 144 12.96 4.46 -5.06
C GLN A 144 13.93 4.16 -6.21
N ILE A 145 13.58 3.21 -7.09
CA ILE A 145 14.40 2.86 -8.27
C ILE A 145 14.52 4.04 -9.21
N PHE A 146 13.40 4.68 -9.56
CA PHE A 146 13.38 5.84 -10.45
C PHE A 146 14.09 7.05 -9.85
N LYS A 147 13.97 7.24 -8.52
CA LYS A 147 14.66 8.31 -7.81
C LYS A 147 16.17 8.13 -7.82
N LYS A 148 16.69 6.90 -7.77
CA LYS A 148 18.15 6.62 -7.87
C LYS A 148 18.76 6.89 -9.24
N GLN A 149 17.92 7.06 -10.27
CA GLN A 149 18.37 7.35 -11.64
C GLN A 149 18.47 8.85 -11.95
N LEU A 150 18.12 9.71 -10.98
CA LEU A 150 18.35 11.16 -11.00
C LEU A 150 19.77 11.48 -10.51
#